data_AF-A0A821YRI7-F1
#
_entry.id   AF-A0A821YRI7-F1
#
_cell.length_a   1.000
_cell.length_b   1.000
_cell.length_c   1.000
_cell.angle_alpha   90.00
_cell.angle_beta   90.00
_cell.angle_gamma   90.00
#
_symmetry.space_group_name_H-M   'P 1'
#
loop_
_entity.id
_entity.type
_entity.pdbx_description
1 polymer ?
#
loop_
_entity_poly.entity_id
_entity_poly.type
_entity_poly.pdbx_seq_one_letter_code
_entity_poly.pdbx_strand_id
1 'polypeptide(L)'
;MLKRFCLQILPSIHDKTQWLDLDSSSIKHVLRVANYSNLDSLGLYNIDEESAQCLFTGETLSSIFKNQITTLFITIYNNNDDNYEGKILSMTNTYDKIFTVFNRLTTFGDLPNLKCFSLSCKLETYDYNEAIPPLLYRMSNLEELDLCLTVYVDKTFIDGNHLKTKIIKHIPRLNQFTFFIQSFIYVRNEMSFPSTEDFQHTFIVFPNNKIISYVDNFADVKRSQCHIYSYPFLMRYSTSITNNFSGGLFEYVRSVSLFDEHPFEHEFFLRIVQSFPFIEGLSLANRKPQNGKQSYKSNSDNRNLPLIEYFFLNELYISNVHDDYIEQFLFDTKTYLQNNVILYVDYESLQRVTHNFARDATPTNSAKISKLHLCGQGKRSNSLEEYFPYSKISYPLY
;
A
#
# COMPACT_ATOMS: atom_id res chain seq x y z
N MET A 1 12.27 19.91 -20.19
CA MET A 1 12.82 18.59 -20.62
C MET A 1 11.77 17.77 -21.37
N LEU A 2 10.59 17.52 -20.78
CA LEU A 2 9.47 16.78 -21.38
C LEU A 2 9.07 17.27 -22.80
N LYS A 3 8.90 18.59 -22.99
CA LYS A 3 8.58 19.17 -24.31
C LYS A 3 9.61 18.83 -25.40
N ARG A 4 10.89 18.72 -25.05
CA ARG A 4 11.97 18.34 -25.99
C ARG A 4 11.90 16.85 -26.31
N PHE A 5 11.63 16.01 -25.30
CA PHE A 5 11.41 14.58 -25.51
C PHE A 5 10.23 14.33 -26.45
N CYS A 6 9.06 14.92 -26.18
CA CYS A 6 7.85 14.74 -27.00
C CYS A 6 7.99 15.26 -28.43
N LEU A 7 8.69 16.38 -28.65
CA LEU A 7 8.77 17.01 -29.98
C LEU A 7 9.94 16.53 -30.84
N GLN A 8 11.03 16.03 -30.24
CA GLN A 8 12.26 15.70 -30.98
C GLN A 8 12.60 14.21 -30.93
N ILE A 9 12.43 13.57 -29.77
CA ILE A 9 12.88 12.19 -29.56
C ILE A 9 11.75 11.23 -29.88
N LEU A 10 10.57 11.47 -29.31
CA LEU A 10 9.39 10.62 -29.45
C LEU A 10 9.03 10.32 -30.92
N PRO A 11 8.99 11.30 -31.85
CA PRO A 11 8.65 11.02 -33.25
C PRO A 11 9.67 10.10 -33.93
N SER A 12 10.93 10.09 -33.50
CA SER A 12 11.98 9.25 -34.10
C SER A 12 11.95 7.79 -33.64
N ILE A 13 11.26 7.48 -32.54
CA ILE A 13 11.24 6.15 -31.93
C ILE A 13 9.84 5.54 -31.78
N HIS A 14 8.77 6.32 -31.97
CA HIS A 14 7.41 5.90 -31.67
C HIS A 14 6.94 4.65 -32.42
N ASP A 15 7.34 4.48 -33.70
CA ASP A 15 7.03 3.27 -34.48
C ASP A 15 7.73 2.01 -33.95
N LYS A 16 8.69 2.13 -33.03
CA LYS A 16 9.37 0.99 -32.39
C LYS A 16 8.90 0.77 -30.95
N THR A 17 8.05 1.63 -30.43
CA THR A 17 7.59 1.59 -29.03
C THR A 17 6.44 0.61 -28.89
N GLN A 18 6.69 -0.51 -28.19
CA GLN A 18 5.69 -1.53 -27.88
C GLN A 18 5.09 -1.37 -26.49
N TRP A 19 5.77 -0.64 -25.60
CA TRP A 19 5.38 -0.38 -24.22
C TRP A 19 5.54 1.10 -23.89
N LEU A 20 4.55 1.69 -23.24
CA LEU A 20 4.58 3.06 -22.77
C LEU A 20 4.18 3.13 -21.29
N ASP A 21 5.04 3.72 -20.47
CA ASP A 21 4.83 3.94 -19.04
C ASP A 21 4.69 5.45 -18.81
N LEU A 22 3.51 5.90 -18.35
CA LEU A 22 3.18 7.32 -18.21
C LEU A 22 2.66 7.65 -16.82
N ASP A 23 3.24 8.71 -16.24
CA ASP A 23 2.61 9.45 -15.14
C ASP A 23 1.52 10.41 -15.64
N SER A 24 0.60 10.78 -14.76
CA SER A 24 -0.50 11.71 -15.06
C SER A 24 -0.07 13.01 -15.76
N SER A 25 1.00 13.63 -15.30
CA SER A 25 1.48 14.91 -15.83
C SER A 25 1.97 14.81 -17.29
N SER A 26 2.48 13.65 -17.68
CA SER A 26 3.04 13.38 -19.00
C SER A 26 2.01 12.89 -20.01
N ILE A 27 0.93 12.26 -19.54
CA ILE A 27 -0.11 11.63 -20.35
C ILE A 27 -0.67 12.54 -21.45
N LYS A 28 -1.08 13.77 -21.09
CA LYS A 28 -1.76 14.67 -22.05
C LYS A 28 -0.84 15.09 -23.20
N HIS A 29 0.46 15.25 -22.92
CA HIS A 29 1.43 15.70 -23.92
C HIS A 29 1.87 14.55 -24.82
N VAL A 30 2.03 13.34 -24.27
CA VAL A 30 2.51 12.19 -25.02
C VAL A 30 1.43 11.67 -25.98
N LEU A 31 0.18 11.51 -25.50
CA LEU A 31 -0.90 10.96 -26.31
C LEU A 31 -1.43 11.89 -27.41
N ARG A 32 -1.17 13.21 -27.30
CA ARG A 32 -1.57 14.18 -28.34
C ARG A 32 -0.57 14.31 -29.49
N VAL A 33 0.67 13.89 -29.28
CA VAL A 33 1.79 14.23 -30.19
C VAL A 33 2.20 13.05 -31.07
N ALA A 34 1.91 11.80 -30.68
CA ALA A 34 2.41 10.61 -31.35
C ALA A 34 1.30 9.60 -31.67
N ASN A 35 1.38 9.01 -32.87
CA ASN A 35 0.52 7.92 -33.33
C ASN A 35 1.29 6.60 -33.25
N TYR A 36 1.19 5.85 -32.16
CA TYR A 36 2.00 4.64 -31.96
C TYR A 36 1.39 3.43 -32.65
N SER A 37 1.71 3.25 -33.93
CA SER A 37 1.20 2.16 -34.76
C SER A 37 1.47 0.74 -34.21
N ASN A 38 2.49 0.57 -33.36
CA ASN A 38 2.96 -0.71 -32.83
C ASN A 38 2.81 -0.84 -31.30
N LEU A 39 2.03 0.04 -30.65
CA LEU A 39 1.85 -0.01 -29.20
C LEU A 39 0.94 -1.17 -28.79
N ASP A 40 1.53 -2.19 -28.16
CA ASP A 40 0.82 -3.38 -27.71
C ASP A 40 0.43 -3.30 -26.23
N SER A 41 1.17 -2.50 -25.44
CA SER A 41 1.01 -2.41 -24.01
C SER A 41 1.12 -0.98 -23.46
N LEU A 42 0.29 -0.66 -22.47
CA LEU A 42 0.21 0.66 -21.87
C LEU A 42 0.11 0.59 -20.34
N GLY A 43 1.04 1.25 -19.64
CA GLY A 43 1.04 1.46 -18.20
C GLY A 43 0.74 2.91 -17.84
N LEU A 44 -0.26 3.13 -17.01
CA LEU A 44 -0.69 4.44 -16.56
C LEU A 44 -0.66 4.51 -15.02
N TYR A 45 0.14 5.42 -14.47
CA TYR A 45 0.39 5.53 -13.04
C TYR A 45 0.05 6.92 -12.51
N ASN A 46 -0.35 6.98 -11.24
CA ASN A 46 -0.68 8.23 -10.53
C ASN A 46 -1.71 9.09 -11.28
N ILE A 47 -2.68 8.46 -11.96
CA ILE A 47 -3.64 9.17 -12.81
C ILE A 47 -4.53 10.06 -11.93
N ASP A 48 -4.35 11.38 -12.02
CA ASP A 48 -5.26 12.34 -11.42
C ASP A 48 -6.59 12.44 -12.20
N GLU A 49 -7.59 13.08 -11.60
CA GLU A 49 -8.91 13.27 -12.20
C GLU A 49 -8.87 13.94 -13.57
N GLU A 50 -8.14 15.05 -13.70
CA GLU A 50 -8.10 15.86 -14.92
C GLU A 50 -7.42 15.08 -16.05
N SER A 51 -6.39 14.32 -15.70
CA SER A 51 -5.68 13.40 -16.59
C SER A 51 -6.58 12.26 -17.02
N ALA A 52 -7.23 11.56 -16.08
CA ALA A 52 -8.21 10.53 -16.40
C ALA A 52 -9.37 11.07 -17.24
N GLN A 53 -9.86 12.27 -16.94
CA GLN A 53 -10.90 12.93 -17.71
C GLN A 53 -10.47 13.11 -19.15
N CYS A 54 -9.25 13.60 -19.39
CA CYS A 54 -8.70 13.77 -20.74
C CYS A 54 -8.43 12.44 -21.45
N LEU A 55 -8.10 11.38 -20.71
CA LEU A 55 -7.87 10.05 -21.26
C LEU A 55 -9.17 9.40 -21.74
N PHE A 56 -10.19 9.47 -20.89
CA PHE A 56 -11.40 8.67 -21.03
C PHE A 56 -12.58 9.45 -21.61
N THR A 57 -12.40 10.73 -21.96
CA THR A 57 -13.36 11.48 -22.81
C THR A 57 -13.02 11.36 -24.28
N GLY A 58 -13.42 10.23 -24.87
CA GLY A 58 -13.90 10.13 -26.25
C GLY A 58 -12.96 10.38 -27.45
N GLU A 59 -11.91 11.19 -27.36
CA GLU A 59 -11.15 11.61 -28.54
C GLU A 59 -9.70 11.12 -28.59
N THR A 60 -9.13 10.65 -27.48
CA THR A 60 -7.68 10.37 -27.39
C THR A 60 -7.35 8.88 -27.31
N LEU A 61 -7.77 8.17 -26.27
CA LEU A 61 -7.23 6.83 -26.02
C LEU A 61 -8.02 5.72 -26.76
N SER A 62 -9.36 5.79 -26.73
CA SER A 62 -10.24 4.82 -27.40
C SER A 62 -10.27 4.99 -28.94
N SER A 63 -10.04 6.19 -29.46
CA SER A 63 -9.94 6.41 -30.91
C SER A 63 -8.59 5.94 -31.46
N ILE A 64 -7.50 6.17 -30.73
CA ILE A 64 -6.14 5.91 -31.21
C ILE A 64 -5.74 4.43 -30.99
N PHE A 65 -6.07 3.83 -29.84
CA PHE A 65 -5.46 2.57 -29.42
C PHE A 65 -6.42 1.39 -29.24
N LYS A 66 -7.73 1.58 -29.46
CA LYS A 66 -8.78 0.57 -29.14
C LYS A 66 -8.54 -0.81 -29.74
N ASN A 67 -7.90 -0.87 -30.90
CA ASN A 67 -7.63 -2.11 -31.61
C ASN A 67 -6.15 -2.58 -31.50
N GLN A 68 -5.30 -1.86 -30.77
CA GLN A 68 -3.87 -2.16 -30.69
C GLN A 68 -3.47 -2.71 -29.33
N ILE A 69 -4.04 -2.17 -28.25
CA ILE A 69 -3.64 -2.56 -26.88
C ILE A 69 -4.16 -3.95 -26.56
N THR A 70 -3.23 -4.88 -26.31
CA THR A 70 -3.53 -6.19 -25.72
C THR A 70 -3.33 -6.18 -24.21
N THR A 71 -2.56 -5.24 -23.67
CA THR A 71 -2.18 -5.21 -22.26
C THR A 71 -2.30 -3.81 -21.65
N LEU A 72 -3.03 -3.68 -20.54
CA LEU A 72 -3.29 -2.40 -19.87
C LEU A 72 -3.06 -2.48 -18.36
N PHE A 73 -2.21 -1.59 -17.84
CA PHE A 73 -1.95 -1.45 -16.41
C PHE A 73 -2.40 -0.06 -15.93
N ILE A 74 -3.21 -0.02 -14.88
CA ILE A 74 -3.73 1.22 -14.30
C ILE A 74 -3.49 1.21 -12.79
N THR A 75 -2.83 2.26 -12.29
CA THR A 75 -2.75 2.54 -10.86
C THR A 75 -3.39 3.88 -10.52
N ILE A 76 -4.42 3.85 -9.68
CA ILE A 76 -5.16 5.01 -9.19
C ILE A 76 -4.79 5.21 -7.72
N TYR A 77 -3.95 6.21 -7.45
CA TYR A 77 -3.65 6.63 -6.09
C TYR A 77 -4.57 7.76 -5.66
N ASN A 78 -5.08 7.66 -4.44
CA ASN A 78 -5.73 8.77 -3.79
C ASN A 78 -4.76 9.42 -2.80
N ASN A 79 -4.24 10.61 -3.12
CA ASN A 79 -3.19 11.29 -2.34
C ASN A 79 -3.65 11.80 -0.95
N ASN A 80 -4.83 11.41 -0.47
CA ASN A 80 -5.43 11.97 0.74
C ASN A 80 -5.16 11.15 2.02
N ASP A 81 -4.14 10.29 2.03
CA ASP A 81 -4.13 9.18 2.99
C ASP A 81 -3.58 9.45 4.41
N ASP A 82 -3.13 10.66 4.76
CA ASP A 82 -2.41 10.86 6.03
C ASP A 82 -3.05 11.78 7.08
N ASN A 83 -4.31 12.21 6.95
CA ASN A 83 -4.93 12.98 8.06
C ASN A 83 -6.41 12.68 8.30
N TYR A 84 -6.71 12.15 9.51
CA TYR A 84 -8.00 11.57 9.89
C TYR A 84 -9.14 12.60 10.03
N GLU A 85 -8.85 13.87 10.32
CA GLU A 85 -9.89 14.87 10.62
C GLU A 85 -10.42 15.64 9.38
N GLY A 86 -9.75 15.56 8.23
CA GLY A 86 -10.22 16.15 6.96
C GLY A 86 -11.14 15.27 6.11
N LYS A 87 -11.45 14.05 6.57
CA LYS A 87 -11.99 12.94 5.75
C LYS A 87 -13.37 13.17 5.13
N ILE A 88 -14.31 13.83 5.81
CA ILE A 88 -15.71 13.81 5.35
C ILE A 88 -15.94 14.69 4.10
N LEU A 89 -15.23 15.83 3.99
CA LEU A 89 -15.33 16.72 2.83
C LEU A 89 -14.41 16.30 1.66
N SER A 90 -13.33 15.54 1.91
CA SER A 90 -12.45 15.04 0.84
C SER A 90 -12.95 13.74 0.20
N MET A 91 -13.74 12.94 0.91
CA MET A 91 -14.33 11.70 0.40
C MET A 91 -15.38 11.95 -0.69
N THR A 92 -16.21 13.00 -0.61
CA THR A 92 -17.20 13.31 -1.66
C THR A 92 -16.52 13.75 -2.97
N ASN A 93 -15.46 14.54 -2.88
CA ASN A 93 -14.66 14.91 -4.04
C ASN A 93 -13.85 13.73 -4.61
N THR A 94 -13.41 12.79 -3.77
CA THR A 94 -12.74 11.57 -4.25
C THR A 94 -13.73 10.63 -4.94
N TYR A 95 -14.93 10.50 -4.37
CA TYR A 95 -16.03 9.71 -4.91
C TYR A 95 -16.37 10.15 -6.33
N ASP A 96 -16.62 11.45 -6.56
CA ASP A 96 -16.93 11.97 -7.89
C ASP A 96 -15.77 11.74 -8.87
N LYS A 97 -14.52 11.80 -8.39
CA LYS A 97 -13.31 11.54 -9.18
C LYS A 97 -13.24 10.11 -9.65
N ILE A 98 -13.22 9.17 -8.72
CA ILE A 98 -13.10 7.74 -8.99
C ILE A 98 -14.30 7.27 -9.82
N PHE A 99 -15.52 7.63 -9.41
CA PHE A 99 -16.74 7.30 -10.14
C PHE A 99 -16.76 7.90 -11.55
N THR A 100 -16.25 9.12 -11.76
CA THR A 100 -16.12 9.71 -13.11
C THR A 100 -15.08 8.99 -13.94
N VAL A 101 -13.91 8.67 -13.38
CA VAL A 101 -12.88 7.88 -14.06
C VAL A 101 -13.45 6.51 -14.45
N PHE A 102 -14.11 5.82 -13.52
CA PHE A 102 -14.64 4.48 -13.75
C PHE A 102 -15.85 4.46 -14.69
N ASN A 103 -16.83 5.36 -14.54
CA ASN A 103 -17.92 5.49 -15.51
C ASN A 103 -17.41 5.80 -16.91
N ARG A 104 -16.32 6.56 -17.04
CA ARG A 104 -15.71 6.83 -18.35
C ARG A 104 -14.85 5.66 -18.83
N LEU A 105 -14.18 4.93 -17.93
CA LEU A 105 -13.58 3.63 -18.24
C LEU A 105 -14.64 2.61 -18.69
N THR A 106 -15.90 2.72 -18.23
CA THR A 106 -16.95 1.84 -18.76
C THR A 106 -17.21 2.09 -20.25
N THR A 107 -17.03 3.32 -20.75
CA THR A 107 -17.05 3.61 -22.21
C THR A 107 -15.87 2.98 -22.97
N PHE A 108 -14.83 2.58 -22.24
CA PHE A 108 -13.66 1.84 -22.73
C PHE A 108 -13.87 0.33 -22.84
N GLY A 109 -15.01 -0.19 -22.35
CA GLY A 109 -15.33 -1.63 -22.34
C GLY A 109 -15.33 -2.32 -23.70
N ASP A 110 -15.17 -1.56 -24.78
CA ASP A 110 -15.00 -2.07 -26.14
C ASP A 110 -13.50 -2.19 -26.52
N LEU A 111 -12.59 -2.63 -25.65
CA LEU A 111 -11.25 -3.02 -26.09
C LEU A 111 -11.26 -4.48 -26.55
N PRO A 112 -11.59 -4.80 -27.81
CA PRO A 112 -11.79 -6.18 -28.24
C PRO A 112 -10.52 -7.03 -28.14
N ASN A 113 -9.34 -6.39 -28.19
CA ASN A 113 -8.06 -7.07 -28.22
C ASN A 113 -7.37 -7.14 -26.84
N LEU A 114 -7.96 -6.54 -25.80
CA LEU A 114 -7.39 -6.57 -24.46
C LEU A 114 -7.44 -8.00 -23.89
N LYS A 115 -6.26 -8.54 -23.62
CA LYS A 115 -6.03 -9.86 -23.04
C LYS A 115 -5.54 -9.79 -21.60
N CYS A 116 -4.72 -8.79 -21.27
CA CYS A 116 -4.13 -8.65 -19.95
C CYS A 116 -4.54 -7.30 -19.33
N PHE A 117 -5.09 -7.34 -18.11
CA PHE A 117 -5.49 -6.14 -17.40
C PHE A 117 -5.02 -6.16 -15.95
N SER A 118 -4.42 -5.07 -15.51
CA SER A 118 -4.00 -4.88 -14.13
C SER A 118 -4.57 -3.59 -13.58
N LEU A 119 -5.19 -3.68 -12.40
CA LEU A 119 -5.79 -2.54 -11.71
C LEU A 119 -5.35 -2.49 -10.26
N SER A 120 -4.79 -1.35 -9.87
CA SER A 120 -4.49 -1.03 -8.47
C SER A 120 -5.26 0.22 -8.04
N CYS A 121 -6.13 0.11 -7.03
CA CYS A 121 -6.90 1.25 -6.51
C CYS A 121 -7.41 1.06 -5.08
N LYS A 122 -7.83 2.19 -4.48
CA LYS A 122 -8.49 2.28 -3.17
C LYS A 122 -9.91 2.85 -3.35
N LEU A 123 -10.93 2.19 -2.81
CA LEU A 123 -12.35 2.43 -3.10
C LEU A 123 -13.23 2.34 -1.85
N GLU A 124 -14.38 3.01 -1.88
CA GLU A 124 -15.50 2.73 -0.96
C GLU A 124 -16.41 1.60 -1.51
N THR A 125 -17.39 1.15 -0.73
CA THR A 125 -18.20 -0.06 -1.07
C THR A 125 -19.03 0.17 -2.30
N TYR A 126 -19.69 1.33 -2.33
CA TYR A 126 -20.54 1.74 -3.42
C TYR A 126 -19.70 1.86 -4.69
N ASP A 127 -18.52 2.48 -4.60
CA ASP A 127 -17.59 2.62 -5.72
C ASP A 127 -17.17 1.26 -6.23
N TYR A 128 -16.80 0.33 -5.35
CA TYR A 128 -16.42 -1.01 -5.77
C TYR A 128 -17.56 -1.70 -6.56
N ASN A 129 -18.78 -1.74 -6.03
CA ASN A 129 -19.88 -2.46 -6.68
C ASN A 129 -20.35 -1.84 -8.00
N GLU A 130 -20.32 -0.51 -8.11
CA GLU A 130 -20.76 0.23 -9.29
C GLU A 130 -19.64 0.38 -10.35
N ALA A 131 -18.37 0.36 -9.93
CA ALA A 131 -17.25 0.58 -10.83
C ALA A 131 -16.57 -0.72 -11.28
N ILE A 132 -16.19 -1.59 -10.35
CA ILE A 132 -15.26 -2.68 -10.63
C ILE A 132 -15.93 -3.83 -11.38
N PRO A 133 -16.98 -4.50 -10.86
CA PRO A 133 -17.66 -5.55 -11.62
C PRO A 133 -18.17 -5.04 -12.99
N PRO A 134 -18.87 -3.90 -13.11
CA PRO A 134 -19.37 -3.44 -14.41
C PRO A 134 -18.28 -3.13 -15.44
N LEU A 135 -17.12 -2.64 -15.02
CA LEU A 135 -15.95 -2.48 -15.89
C LEU A 135 -15.47 -3.84 -16.40
N LEU A 136 -15.23 -4.78 -15.50
CA LEU A 136 -14.69 -6.10 -15.80
C LEU A 136 -15.65 -6.94 -16.66
N TYR A 137 -16.97 -6.78 -16.50
CA TYR A 137 -17.98 -7.46 -17.33
C TYR A 137 -17.87 -7.16 -18.81
N ARG A 138 -17.34 -5.98 -19.17
CA ARG A 138 -17.17 -5.57 -20.57
C ARG A 138 -15.89 -6.16 -21.17
N MET A 139 -14.93 -6.51 -20.33
CA MET A 139 -13.63 -7.06 -20.72
C MET A 139 -13.69 -8.59 -20.89
N SER A 140 -14.68 -9.08 -21.62
CA SER A 140 -14.97 -10.52 -21.78
C SER A 140 -13.86 -11.33 -22.46
N ASN A 141 -12.92 -10.65 -23.14
CA ASN A 141 -11.79 -11.27 -23.82
C ASN A 141 -10.53 -11.42 -22.95
N LEU A 142 -10.55 -10.93 -21.70
CA LEU A 142 -9.39 -11.05 -20.82
C LEU A 142 -9.01 -12.51 -20.57
N GLU A 143 -7.72 -12.75 -20.73
CA GLU A 143 -7.02 -14.00 -20.43
C GLU A 143 -6.32 -13.88 -19.07
N GLU A 144 -5.79 -12.69 -18.74
CA GLU A 144 -5.06 -12.42 -17.50
C GLU A 144 -5.63 -11.19 -16.77
N LEU A 145 -5.82 -11.32 -15.45
CA LEU A 145 -6.30 -10.24 -14.58
C LEU A 145 -5.47 -10.17 -13.30
N ASP A 146 -4.95 -8.97 -13.01
CA ASP A 146 -4.31 -8.65 -11.74
C ASP A 146 -5.11 -7.56 -11.02
N LEU A 147 -5.62 -7.85 -9.82
CA LEU A 147 -6.38 -6.88 -9.02
C LEU A 147 -5.69 -6.57 -7.69
N CYS A 148 -5.35 -5.31 -7.45
CA CYS A 148 -4.84 -4.82 -6.17
C CYS A 148 -5.83 -3.79 -5.61
N LEU A 149 -6.72 -4.22 -4.71
CA LEU A 149 -7.83 -3.41 -4.24
C LEU A 149 -7.74 -3.18 -2.73
N THR A 150 -7.96 -1.95 -2.30
CA THR A 150 -8.33 -1.63 -0.91
C THR A 150 -9.75 -1.12 -0.89
N VAL A 151 -10.68 -1.83 -0.26
CA VAL A 151 -12.12 -1.54 -0.32
C VAL A 151 -12.67 -1.35 1.08
N TYR A 152 -13.31 -0.21 1.35
CA TYR A 152 -14.17 -0.07 2.53
C TYR A 152 -15.53 -0.65 2.21
N VAL A 153 -15.96 -1.71 2.89
CA VAL A 153 -17.20 -2.45 2.68
C VAL A 153 -18.22 -2.16 3.80
N ASP A 154 -19.48 -1.92 3.45
CA ASP A 154 -20.52 -1.55 4.41
C ASP A 154 -20.99 -2.73 5.29
N LYS A 155 -21.06 -3.93 4.71
CA LYS A 155 -21.75 -5.08 5.34
C LYS A 155 -20.94 -6.37 5.37
N THR A 156 -20.32 -6.74 4.25
CA THR A 156 -19.65 -8.04 4.10
C THR A 156 -18.33 -7.87 3.37
N PHE A 157 -17.31 -8.63 3.78
CA PHE A 157 -16.03 -8.68 3.08
C PHE A 157 -16.20 -9.24 1.66
N ILE A 158 -15.27 -8.90 0.80
CA ILE A 158 -15.16 -9.51 -0.53
C ILE A 158 -14.56 -10.91 -0.35
N ASP A 159 -15.40 -11.94 -0.43
CA ASP A 159 -15.01 -13.34 -0.26
C ASP A 159 -14.86 -14.07 -1.61
N GLY A 160 -14.51 -15.36 -1.57
CA GLY A 160 -14.33 -16.17 -2.78
C GLY A 160 -15.62 -16.34 -3.58
N ASN A 161 -16.78 -16.41 -2.91
CA ASN A 161 -18.07 -16.46 -3.59
C ASN A 161 -18.38 -15.16 -4.34
N HIS A 162 -18.07 -14.03 -3.72
CA HIS A 162 -18.19 -12.72 -4.33
C HIS A 162 -17.31 -12.64 -5.59
N LEU A 163 -16.01 -12.92 -5.49
CA LEU A 163 -15.12 -12.90 -6.65
C LEU A 163 -15.57 -13.86 -7.76
N LYS A 164 -16.02 -15.06 -7.40
CA LYS A 164 -16.53 -16.04 -8.36
C LYS A 164 -17.77 -15.53 -9.11
N THR A 165 -18.73 -14.99 -8.37
CA THR A 165 -20.03 -14.60 -8.94
C THR A 165 -20.00 -13.23 -9.62
N LYS A 166 -19.20 -12.30 -9.11
CA LYS A 166 -19.14 -10.89 -9.54
C LYS A 166 -17.93 -10.56 -10.41
N ILE A 167 -16.97 -11.46 -10.60
CA ILE A 167 -15.82 -11.22 -11.49
C ILE A 167 -15.64 -12.40 -12.42
N ILE A 168 -15.22 -13.55 -11.90
CA ILE A 168 -14.78 -14.70 -12.71
C ILE A 168 -15.86 -15.18 -13.68
N LYS A 169 -17.11 -15.30 -13.22
CA LYS A 169 -18.24 -15.74 -14.05
C LYS A 169 -18.42 -14.91 -15.33
N HIS A 170 -18.00 -13.65 -15.30
CA HIS A 170 -18.20 -12.70 -16.39
C HIS A 170 -16.99 -12.54 -17.32
N ILE A 171 -15.87 -13.22 -17.00
CA ILE A 171 -14.65 -13.22 -17.80
C ILE A 171 -14.33 -14.67 -18.18
N PRO A 172 -15.06 -15.27 -19.15
CA PRO A 172 -15.00 -16.70 -19.41
C PRO A 172 -13.65 -17.18 -19.99
N ARG A 173 -12.81 -16.27 -20.48
CA ARG A 173 -11.48 -16.57 -21.03
C ARG A 173 -10.36 -16.45 -20.00
N LEU A 174 -10.68 -16.05 -18.77
CA LEU A 174 -9.69 -15.82 -17.73
C LEU A 174 -8.99 -17.14 -17.36
N ASN A 175 -7.71 -17.23 -17.68
CA ASN A 175 -6.85 -18.37 -17.37
C ASN A 175 -5.90 -18.07 -16.21
N GLN A 176 -5.60 -16.79 -15.96
CA GLN A 176 -4.75 -16.32 -14.87
C GLN A 176 -5.46 -15.21 -14.11
N PHE A 177 -5.62 -15.42 -12.81
CA PHE A 177 -6.19 -14.41 -11.92
C PHE A 177 -5.34 -14.24 -10.67
N THR A 178 -4.63 -13.12 -10.60
CA THR A 178 -3.87 -12.68 -9.43
C THR A 178 -4.68 -11.62 -8.72
N PHE A 179 -4.70 -11.64 -7.39
CA PHE A 179 -5.29 -10.56 -6.64
C PHE A 179 -4.64 -10.35 -5.27
N PHE A 180 -4.74 -9.11 -4.80
CA PHE A 180 -4.59 -8.69 -3.41
C PHE A 180 -5.76 -7.77 -3.11
N ILE A 181 -6.66 -8.20 -2.24
CA ILE A 181 -7.82 -7.41 -1.85
C ILE A 181 -7.81 -7.28 -0.35
N GLN A 182 -7.70 -6.04 0.11
CA GLN A 182 -7.89 -5.65 1.49
C GLN A 182 -9.29 -5.05 1.62
N SER A 183 -10.14 -5.65 2.45
CA SER A 183 -11.50 -5.17 2.71
C SER A 183 -11.63 -4.66 4.15
N PHE A 184 -12.27 -3.51 4.37
CA PHE A 184 -12.48 -2.91 5.69
C PHE A 184 -13.97 -2.71 5.99
N ILE A 185 -14.49 -3.21 7.10
CA ILE A 185 -15.86 -2.95 7.55
C ILE A 185 -15.85 -2.03 8.77
N TYR A 186 -16.67 -0.98 8.77
CA TYR A 186 -16.97 -0.23 10.00
C TYR A 186 -18.04 -0.98 10.79
N VAL A 187 -17.70 -1.41 12.00
CA VAL A 187 -18.57 -2.19 12.87
C VAL A 187 -19.61 -1.23 13.48
N ARG A 188 -20.77 -1.12 12.84
CA ARG A 188 -21.86 -0.26 13.31
C ARG A 188 -22.78 -0.92 14.34
N ASN A 189 -22.72 -2.25 14.55
CA ASN A 189 -23.52 -3.05 15.52
C ASN A 189 -22.86 -4.43 15.77
N GLU A 190 -23.48 -5.31 16.58
CA GLU A 190 -23.13 -6.73 16.79
C GLU A 190 -23.19 -7.57 15.49
N MET A 191 -22.30 -7.27 14.52
CA MET A 191 -22.11 -8.09 13.34
C MET A 191 -21.19 -9.25 13.71
N SER A 192 -21.67 -10.48 13.52
CA SER A 192 -20.81 -11.66 13.54
C SER A 192 -19.96 -11.67 12.28
N PHE A 193 -18.66 -11.44 12.42
CA PHE A 193 -17.72 -11.58 11.31
C PHE A 193 -17.32 -13.05 11.16
N PRO A 194 -17.09 -13.54 9.93
CA PRO A 194 -16.62 -14.90 9.71
C PRO A 194 -15.24 -15.08 10.37
N SER A 195 -14.97 -16.30 10.86
CA SER A 195 -13.62 -16.69 11.26
C SER A 195 -12.69 -16.69 10.05
N THR A 196 -11.37 -16.69 10.30
CA THR A 196 -10.39 -16.82 9.20
C THR A 196 -10.60 -18.12 8.44
N GLU A 197 -10.90 -19.20 9.15
CA GLU A 197 -11.17 -20.53 8.59
C GLU A 197 -12.42 -20.51 7.70
N ASP A 198 -13.55 -19.99 8.19
CA ASP A 198 -14.78 -19.87 7.40
C ASP A 198 -14.55 -19.05 6.13
N PHE A 199 -13.73 -18.00 6.24
CA PHE A 199 -13.40 -17.15 5.12
C PHE A 199 -12.53 -17.86 4.08
N GLN A 200 -11.51 -18.60 4.52
CA GLN A 200 -10.66 -19.42 3.65
C GLN A 200 -11.46 -20.48 2.89
N HIS A 201 -12.49 -21.06 3.52
CA HIS A 201 -13.35 -22.06 2.88
C HIS A 201 -14.07 -21.53 1.62
N THR A 202 -14.29 -20.22 1.50
CA THR A 202 -14.91 -19.61 0.31
C THR A 202 -14.02 -19.68 -0.94
N PHE A 203 -12.73 -19.97 -0.79
CA PHE A 203 -11.74 -20.02 -1.87
C PHE A 203 -11.36 -21.43 -2.33
N ILE A 204 -11.91 -22.48 -1.73
CA ILE A 204 -11.54 -23.89 -2.02
C ILE A 204 -11.65 -24.25 -3.52
N VAL A 205 -12.59 -23.61 -4.22
CA VAL A 205 -12.88 -23.90 -5.62
C VAL A 205 -12.05 -23.07 -6.61
N PHE A 206 -11.14 -22.23 -6.13
CA PHE A 206 -10.29 -21.42 -7.00
C PHE A 206 -9.14 -22.28 -7.55
N PRO A 207 -9.07 -22.48 -8.87
CA PRO A 207 -7.97 -23.22 -9.47
C PRO A 207 -6.66 -22.41 -9.40
N ASN A 208 -5.55 -23.14 -9.34
CA ASN A 208 -4.18 -22.70 -9.62
C ASN A 208 -3.44 -21.80 -8.64
N ASN A 209 -4.06 -21.19 -7.61
CA ASN A 209 -3.32 -20.34 -6.67
C ASN A 209 -3.53 -20.76 -5.21
N LYS A 210 -2.43 -20.86 -4.46
CA LYS A 210 -2.50 -20.89 -2.99
C LYS A 210 -3.01 -19.53 -2.55
N ILE A 211 -4.28 -19.47 -2.15
CA ILE A 211 -4.89 -18.26 -1.63
C ILE A 211 -4.62 -18.20 -0.13
N ILE A 212 -4.13 -17.05 0.32
CA ILE A 212 -3.92 -16.78 1.73
C ILE A 212 -4.94 -15.73 2.14
N SER A 213 -5.60 -15.97 3.27
CA SER A 213 -6.52 -15.01 3.84
C SER A 213 -6.50 -15.02 5.36
N TYR A 214 -6.80 -13.86 5.93
CA TYR A 214 -7.01 -13.69 7.36
C TYR A 214 -7.97 -12.53 7.62
N VAL A 215 -8.68 -12.63 8.73
CA VAL A 215 -9.65 -11.64 9.19
C VAL A 215 -9.22 -11.13 10.56
N ASP A 216 -9.20 -9.82 10.72
CA ASP A 216 -8.93 -9.16 12.00
C ASP A 216 -10.12 -8.32 12.43
N ASN A 217 -10.42 -8.36 13.72
CA ASN A 217 -11.46 -7.56 14.34
C ASN A 217 -10.81 -6.61 15.35
N PHE A 218 -11.07 -5.31 15.18
CA PHE A 218 -10.53 -4.24 15.99
C PHE A 218 -11.68 -3.57 16.76
N ALA A 219 -11.83 -3.94 18.03
CA ALA A 219 -12.92 -3.51 18.90
C ALA A 219 -12.80 -2.04 19.30
N ASP A 220 -11.60 -1.57 19.63
CA ASP A 220 -11.35 -0.18 20.07
C ASP A 220 -11.67 0.83 18.96
N VAL A 221 -11.31 0.52 17.70
CA VAL A 221 -11.58 1.39 16.55
C VAL A 221 -12.87 1.03 15.80
N LYS A 222 -13.65 0.07 16.31
CA LYS A 222 -14.90 -0.42 15.70
C LYS A 222 -14.75 -0.70 14.21
N ARG A 223 -13.69 -1.44 13.86
CA ARG A 223 -13.36 -1.77 12.47
C ARG A 223 -12.99 -3.24 12.39
N SER A 224 -13.34 -3.89 11.30
CA SER A 224 -12.77 -5.18 10.95
C SER A 224 -12.08 -5.08 9.60
N GLN A 225 -11.04 -5.86 9.40
CA GLN A 225 -10.39 -5.97 8.09
C GLN A 225 -10.28 -7.42 7.67
N CYS A 226 -10.20 -7.62 6.37
CA CYS A 226 -9.87 -8.89 5.78
C CYS A 226 -8.82 -8.67 4.70
N HIS A 227 -7.83 -9.56 4.69
CA HIS A 227 -6.83 -9.66 3.64
C HIS A 227 -7.05 -10.94 2.86
N ILE A 228 -7.06 -10.83 1.53
CA ILE A 228 -7.01 -11.99 0.63
C ILE A 228 -5.99 -11.75 -0.47
N TYR A 229 -5.18 -12.75 -0.78
CA TYR A 229 -4.31 -12.67 -1.94
C TYR A 229 -3.93 -14.03 -2.50
N SER A 230 -3.64 -14.03 -3.80
CA SER A 230 -2.98 -15.12 -4.50
C SER A 230 -1.48 -15.13 -4.23
N TYR A 231 -0.90 -16.32 -4.10
CA TYR A 231 0.55 -16.53 -4.05
C TYR A 231 1.13 -16.90 -5.42
N PRO A 232 2.30 -16.37 -5.84
CA PRO A 232 3.17 -15.44 -5.10
C PRO A 232 2.60 -14.03 -5.00
N PHE A 233 2.95 -13.33 -3.92
CA PHE A 233 2.54 -11.95 -3.72
C PHE A 233 3.49 -11.00 -4.46
N LEU A 234 2.99 -10.36 -5.51
CA LEU A 234 3.81 -9.55 -6.43
C LEU A 234 3.79 -8.04 -6.12
N MET A 235 3.05 -7.60 -5.11
CA MET A 235 2.92 -6.17 -4.82
C MET A 235 4.14 -5.63 -4.06
N ARG A 236 4.47 -4.36 -4.34
CA ARG A 236 5.55 -3.64 -3.64
C ARG A 236 5.16 -3.17 -2.23
N TYR A 237 3.87 -3.13 -1.93
CA TYR A 237 3.33 -2.60 -0.68
C TYR A 237 2.49 -3.68 0.01
N SER A 238 2.62 -3.78 1.32
CA SER A 238 1.73 -4.55 2.18
C SER A 238 1.28 -3.69 3.36
N THR A 239 -0.02 -3.49 3.50
CA THR A 239 -0.58 -2.47 4.41
C THR A 239 -1.38 -3.09 5.54
N SER A 240 -1.35 -2.48 6.72
CA SER A 240 -2.12 -2.90 7.90
C SER A 240 -1.94 -4.38 8.28
N ILE A 241 -0.71 -4.86 8.28
CA ILE A 241 -0.37 -6.19 8.81
C ILE A 241 -0.57 -6.20 10.33
N THR A 242 -1.24 -7.23 10.83
CA THR A 242 -1.59 -7.45 12.24
C THR A 242 -0.82 -8.63 12.84
N ASN A 243 -0.96 -8.88 14.14
CA ASN A 243 -0.39 -10.05 14.82
C ASN A 243 -0.88 -11.39 14.26
N ASN A 244 -2.04 -11.43 13.59
CA ASN A 244 -2.56 -12.64 12.94
C ASN A 244 -1.82 -13.01 11.65
N PHE A 245 -0.91 -12.15 11.17
CA PHE A 245 -0.07 -12.45 10.04
C PHE A 245 0.79 -13.69 10.29
N SER A 246 0.55 -14.76 9.53
CA SER A 246 1.18 -16.06 9.72
C SER A 246 2.61 -16.15 9.19
N GLY A 247 3.11 -15.11 8.52
CA GLY A 247 4.39 -15.12 7.84
C GLY A 247 4.28 -15.57 6.37
N GLY A 248 5.38 -16.10 5.84
CA GLY A 248 5.54 -16.42 4.41
C GLY A 248 6.68 -15.61 3.79
N LEU A 249 7.04 -15.84 2.53
CA LEU A 249 8.11 -15.11 1.84
C LEU A 249 7.52 -14.16 0.79
N PHE A 250 7.85 -12.87 0.91
CA PHE A 250 7.30 -11.80 0.08
C PHE A 250 8.43 -10.99 -0.57
N GLU A 251 9.08 -11.58 -1.57
CA GLU A 251 10.30 -11.04 -2.19
C GLU A 251 10.10 -9.72 -2.94
N TYR A 252 8.87 -9.40 -3.32
CA TYR A 252 8.54 -8.18 -4.10
C TYR A 252 8.15 -6.99 -3.22
N VAL A 253 7.82 -7.23 -1.95
CA VAL A 253 7.41 -6.17 -1.02
C VAL A 253 8.63 -5.33 -0.64
N ARG A 254 8.46 -4.02 -0.69
CA ARG A 254 9.46 -3.01 -0.31
C ARG A 254 8.96 -2.12 0.82
N SER A 255 7.65 -1.95 0.95
CA SER A 255 7.08 -1.13 2.00
C SER A 255 6.03 -1.90 2.78
N VAL A 256 6.15 -1.88 4.11
CA VAL A 256 5.23 -2.55 5.02
C VAL A 256 4.64 -1.54 6.00
N SER A 257 3.33 -1.60 6.20
CA SER A 257 2.64 -0.89 7.27
C SER A 257 2.03 -1.88 8.25
N LEU A 258 2.29 -1.66 9.54
CA LEU A 258 1.87 -2.49 10.66
C LEU A 258 0.81 -1.74 11.48
N PHE A 259 -0.30 -2.41 11.80
CA PHE A 259 -1.34 -1.87 12.67
C PHE A 259 -2.03 -3.01 13.42
N ASP A 260 -2.22 -2.85 14.73
CA ASP A 260 -3.03 -3.77 15.54
C ASP A 260 -3.49 -3.05 16.82
N GLU A 261 -4.54 -3.57 17.45
CA GLU A 261 -4.99 -3.18 18.79
C GLU A 261 -4.26 -3.95 19.89
N HIS A 262 -3.58 -5.04 19.55
CA HIS A 262 -2.72 -5.77 20.47
C HIS A 262 -1.26 -5.33 20.32
N PRO A 263 -0.45 -5.37 21.39
CA PRO A 263 0.97 -5.05 21.30
C PRO A 263 1.71 -5.88 20.25
N PHE A 264 2.74 -5.29 19.63
CA PHE A 264 3.67 -6.02 18.78
C PHE A 264 4.89 -6.44 19.60
N GLU A 265 5.06 -7.74 19.82
CA GLU A 265 6.20 -8.27 20.57
C GLU A 265 7.41 -8.54 19.64
N HIS A 266 8.57 -8.87 20.23
CA HIS A 266 9.82 -9.09 19.49
C HIS A 266 9.68 -10.16 18.39
N GLU A 267 8.98 -11.25 18.69
CA GLU A 267 8.72 -12.36 17.75
C GLU A 267 7.90 -11.92 16.54
N PHE A 268 7.04 -10.92 16.70
CA PHE A 268 6.30 -10.35 15.58
C PHE A 268 7.24 -9.63 14.62
N PHE A 269 8.12 -8.77 15.11
CA PHE A 269 9.10 -8.08 14.27
C PHE A 269 10.10 -9.05 13.62
N LEU A 270 10.50 -10.13 14.30
CA LEU A 270 11.26 -11.23 13.70
C LEU A 270 10.52 -11.86 12.52
N ARG A 271 9.22 -12.15 12.68
CA ARG A 271 8.37 -12.67 11.61
C ARG A 271 8.30 -11.70 10.44
N ILE A 272 8.18 -10.39 10.70
CA ILE A 272 8.17 -9.36 9.66
C ILE A 272 9.48 -9.37 8.86
N VAL A 273 10.65 -9.33 9.49
CA VAL A 273 11.92 -9.31 8.72
C VAL A 273 12.18 -10.59 7.94
N GLN A 274 11.76 -11.74 8.47
CA GLN A 274 11.85 -13.02 7.77
C GLN A 274 10.91 -13.07 6.56
N SER A 275 9.74 -12.44 6.69
CA SER A 275 8.75 -12.39 5.61
C SER A 275 9.06 -11.38 4.52
N PHE A 276 9.69 -10.27 4.89
CA PHE A 276 9.96 -9.14 4.01
C PHE A 276 11.47 -8.85 3.97
N PRO A 277 12.29 -9.74 3.37
CA PRO A 277 13.74 -9.65 3.44
C PRO A 277 14.31 -8.40 2.75
N PHE A 278 13.55 -7.76 1.86
CA PHE A 278 13.93 -6.56 1.11
C PHE A 278 13.14 -5.31 1.52
N ILE A 279 12.66 -5.25 2.76
CA ILE A 279 11.91 -4.09 3.26
C ILE A 279 12.79 -2.82 3.26
N GLU A 280 12.35 -1.81 2.51
CA GLU A 280 12.94 -0.48 2.41
C GLU A 280 12.20 0.51 3.32
N GLY A 281 10.87 0.44 3.36
CA GLY A 281 10.01 1.28 4.19
C GLY A 281 9.22 0.49 5.22
N LEU A 282 9.28 0.90 6.49
CA LEU A 282 8.48 0.34 7.58
C LEU A 282 7.68 1.42 8.27
N SER A 283 6.37 1.24 8.34
CA SER A 283 5.46 2.10 9.08
C SER A 283 4.77 1.32 10.20
N LEU A 284 4.70 1.92 11.38
CA LEU A 284 4.12 1.32 12.57
C LEU A 284 3.06 2.23 13.16
N ALA A 285 1.88 1.68 13.45
CA ALA A 285 0.81 2.35 14.15
C ALA A 285 0.26 1.42 15.25
N ASN A 286 0.82 1.53 16.46
CA ASN A 286 0.38 0.77 17.62
C ASN A 286 0.61 1.57 18.90
N ARG A 287 -0.46 1.85 19.64
CA ARG A 287 -0.43 2.65 20.86
C ARG A 287 -0.33 1.81 22.14
N LYS A 288 -0.36 0.48 22.04
CA LYS A 288 -0.26 -0.38 23.22
C LYS A 288 1.20 -0.64 23.59
N PRO A 289 1.54 -0.64 24.88
CA PRO A 289 2.87 -1.01 25.37
C PRO A 289 3.20 -2.47 25.07
N GLN A 290 4.48 -2.79 24.92
CA GLN A 290 4.94 -4.17 24.77
C GLN A 290 4.90 -4.88 26.12
N ASN A 291 4.26 -6.06 26.18
CA ASN A 291 4.16 -6.82 27.42
C ASN A 291 5.53 -7.40 27.81
N GLY A 292 6.31 -7.86 26.83
CA GLY A 292 7.64 -8.42 27.05
C GLY A 292 8.65 -7.42 27.63
N LYS A 293 8.40 -6.11 27.51
CA LYS A 293 9.31 -5.09 28.03
C LYS A 293 9.38 -5.02 29.55
N GLN A 294 8.28 -5.39 30.23
CA GLN A 294 8.27 -5.45 31.68
C GLN A 294 9.04 -6.67 32.22
N SER A 295 9.10 -7.78 31.47
CA SER A 295 9.94 -8.94 31.80
C SER A 295 11.41 -8.74 31.40
N TYR A 296 11.73 -7.81 30.47
CA TYR A 296 13.10 -7.52 30.05
C TYR A 296 14.02 -7.00 31.16
N LYS A 297 13.45 -6.30 32.16
CA LYS A 297 14.22 -5.74 33.29
C LYS A 297 14.54 -6.75 34.40
N SER A 298 13.90 -7.92 34.43
CA SER A 298 13.94 -8.83 35.60
C SER A 298 14.63 -10.18 35.37
N ASN A 299 14.74 -10.69 34.14
CA ASN A 299 15.22 -12.06 33.91
C ASN A 299 16.50 -12.15 33.06
N SER A 300 17.35 -13.13 33.41
CA SER A 300 18.58 -13.51 32.70
C SER A 300 18.35 -14.09 31.30
N ASP A 301 17.11 -14.45 30.95
CA ASP A 301 16.74 -15.10 29.69
C ASP A 301 16.77 -14.16 28.48
N ASN A 302 16.81 -12.85 28.72
CA ASN A 302 16.74 -11.81 27.67
C ASN A 302 18.01 -11.68 26.84
N ARG A 303 19.12 -12.31 27.28
CA ARG A 303 20.34 -12.39 26.46
C ARG A 303 20.13 -13.22 25.19
N ASN A 304 19.13 -14.10 25.18
CA ASN A 304 18.91 -15.09 24.12
C ASN A 304 17.94 -14.65 23.02
N LEU A 305 17.35 -13.45 23.08
CA LEU A 305 16.51 -12.98 21.98
C LEU A 305 17.34 -12.86 20.68
N PRO A 306 16.84 -13.40 19.55
CA PRO A 306 17.48 -13.25 18.25
C PRO A 306 17.58 -11.78 17.85
N LEU A 307 18.68 -11.42 17.20
CA LEU A 307 18.85 -10.08 16.62
C LEU A 307 17.88 -9.89 15.45
N ILE A 308 17.21 -8.73 15.39
CA ILE A 308 16.38 -8.32 14.25
C ILE A 308 17.20 -7.38 13.37
N GLU A 309 17.50 -7.80 12.15
CA GLU A 309 18.32 -7.03 11.21
C GLU A 309 17.48 -6.50 10.05
N TYR A 310 17.43 -5.18 9.92
CA TYR A 310 16.75 -4.50 8.84
C TYR A 310 17.76 -4.07 7.77
N PHE A 311 18.15 -5.01 6.91
CA PHE A 311 19.26 -4.82 5.93
C PHE A 311 19.00 -3.81 4.82
N PHE A 312 17.74 -3.56 4.46
CA PHE A 312 17.40 -2.66 3.35
C PHE A 312 16.59 -1.45 3.81
N LEU A 313 16.28 -1.38 5.11
CA LEU A 313 15.42 -0.33 5.63
C LEU A 313 16.12 1.01 5.51
N ASN A 314 15.48 1.91 4.78
CA ASN A 314 15.92 3.28 4.57
C ASN A 314 14.87 4.30 5.06
N GLU A 315 13.63 3.88 5.29
CA GLU A 315 12.56 4.72 5.82
C GLU A 315 11.83 4.04 6.98
N LEU A 316 11.73 4.73 8.11
CA LEU A 316 11.05 4.27 9.31
C LEU A 316 10.04 5.31 9.79
N TYR A 317 8.76 4.95 9.78
CA TYR A 317 7.65 5.77 10.25
C TYR A 317 7.12 5.19 11.56
N ILE A 318 7.47 5.83 12.68
CA ILE A 318 7.02 5.47 14.03
C ILE A 318 6.34 6.67 14.71
N SER A 319 5.59 7.43 13.94
CA SER A 319 4.70 8.47 14.45
C SER A 319 3.46 7.83 15.07
N ASN A 320 2.97 8.35 16.20
CA ASN A 320 1.74 7.87 16.86
C ASN A 320 1.81 6.41 17.38
N VAL A 321 3.00 6.01 17.85
CA VAL A 321 3.21 4.70 18.49
C VAL A 321 3.47 4.86 19.99
N HIS A 322 3.36 3.77 20.74
CA HIS A 322 3.82 3.72 22.13
C HIS A 322 5.34 3.90 22.22
N ASP A 323 5.81 4.53 23.30
CA ASP A 323 7.22 4.84 23.56
C ASP A 323 8.14 3.59 23.52
N ASP A 324 7.58 2.41 23.80
CA ASP A 324 8.29 1.13 23.74
C ASP A 324 8.88 0.82 22.37
N TYR A 325 8.14 1.09 21.30
CA TYR A 325 8.61 0.84 19.94
C TYR A 325 9.72 1.80 19.55
N ILE A 326 9.64 3.06 19.99
CA ILE A 326 10.70 4.05 19.77
C ILE A 326 11.97 3.58 20.49
N GLU A 327 11.86 3.09 21.72
CA GLU A 327 12.98 2.49 22.42
C GLU A 327 13.58 1.28 21.69
N GLN A 328 12.73 0.35 21.24
CA GLN A 328 13.18 -0.84 20.51
C GLN A 328 13.95 -0.49 19.23
N PHE A 329 13.48 0.48 18.45
CA PHE A 329 14.12 0.83 17.19
C PHE A 329 15.38 1.70 17.38
N LEU A 330 15.39 2.61 18.35
CA LEU A 330 16.48 3.60 18.47
C LEU A 330 17.57 3.21 19.48
N PHE A 331 17.22 2.50 20.54
CA PHE A 331 18.09 2.30 21.70
C PHE A 331 18.32 0.83 22.09
N ASP A 332 17.54 -0.11 21.56
CA ASP A 332 17.75 -1.53 21.82
C ASP A 332 18.93 -2.10 20.99
N THR A 333 19.69 -2.98 21.62
CA THR A 333 20.81 -3.72 21.02
C THR A 333 20.36 -4.95 20.21
N LYS A 334 19.09 -5.36 20.35
CA LYS A 334 18.48 -6.49 19.64
C LYS A 334 17.77 -6.09 18.36
N THR A 335 17.81 -4.82 18.00
CA THR A 335 17.39 -4.30 16.70
C THR A 335 18.59 -3.67 16.03
N TYR A 336 18.84 -3.99 14.77
CA TYR A 336 19.90 -3.41 13.97
C TYR A 336 19.33 -2.73 12.72
N LEU A 337 19.55 -1.42 12.62
CA LEU A 337 19.28 -0.64 11.41
C LEU A 337 20.54 -0.52 10.54
N GLN A 338 20.37 -0.31 9.24
CA GLN A 338 21.48 0.15 8.39
C GLN A 338 21.74 1.65 8.55
N ASN A 339 22.86 2.12 8.03
CA ASN A 339 23.14 3.55 7.91
C ASN A 339 22.19 4.21 6.91
N ASN A 340 22.00 5.52 7.08
CA ASN A 340 21.19 6.37 6.21
C ASN A 340 19.67 6.19 6.31
N VAL A 341 19.16 5.78 7.47
CA VAL A 341 17.71 5.70 7.69
C VAL A 341 17.11 7.11 7.80
N ILE A 342 15.95 7.30 7.19
CA ILE A 342 15.06 8.44 7.35
C ILE A 342 14.03 8.07 8.41
N LEU A 343 13.98 8.85 9.49
CA LEU A 343 13.08 8.60 10.61
C LEU A 343 11.97 9.64 10.68
N TYR A 344 10.73 9.18 10.74
CA TYR A 344 9.55 10.00 11.06
C TYR A 344 9.05 9.61 12.45
N VAL A 345 9.06 10.56 13.37
CA VAL A 345 8.73 10.31 14.78
C VAL A 345 8.06 11.52 15.42
N ASP A 346 7.21 11.26 16.40
CA ASP A 346 6.61 12.30 17.24
C ASP A 346 7.67 12.88 18.20
N TYR A 347 7.82 14.21 18.20
CA TYR A 347 8.85 14.88 19.01
C TYR A 347 8.61 14.70 20.51
N GLU A 348 7.36 14.73 20.97
CA GLU A 348 7.04 14.58 22.40
C GLU A 348 7.36 13.16 22.87
N SER A 349 7.02 12.15 22.08
CA SER A 349 7.38 10.76 22.38
C SER A 349 8.89 10.56 22.43
N LEU A 350 9.63 11.18 21.51
CA LEU A 350 11.08 11.16 21.53
C LEU A 350 11.65 11.84 22.79
N GLN A 351 11.07 12.96 23.23
CA GLN A 351 11.45 13.61 24.49
C GLN A 351 11.19 12.70 25.69
N ARG A 352 10.05 12.00 25.77
CA ARG A 352 9.76 11.09 26.89
C ARG A 352 10.78 9.95 26.96
N VAL A 353 11.03 9.27 25.84
CA VAL A 353 11.96 8.14 25.75
C VAL A 353 13.40 8.50 26.12
N THR A 354 13.81 9.72 25.76
CA THR A 354 15.17 10.23 26.02
C THR A 354 15.29 10.99 27.34
N HIS A 355 14.22 11.10 28.11
CA HIS A 355 14.11 11.97 29.28
C HIS A 355 14.56 13.40 28.99
N ASN A 356 13.94 14.04 27.99
CA ASN A 356 14.33 15.34 27.44
C ASN A 356 15.79 15.38 26.96
N PHE A 357 16.26 14.31 26.32
CA PHE A 357 17.64 14.15 25.85
C PHE A 357 18.69 14.19 26.98
N ALA A 358 18.32 13.79 28.20
CA ALA A 358 19.23 13.69 29.34
C ALA A 358 19.65 12.23 29.67
N ARG A 359 19.09 11.24 28.97
CA ARG A 359 19.45 9.83 29.15
C ARG A 359 20.87 9.57 28.61
N ASP A 360 21.69 8.84 29.36
CA ASP A 360 22.95 8.30 28.83
C ASP A 360 22.62 7.14 27.87
N ALA A 361 22.42 7.47 26.60
CA ALA A 361 22.14 6.47 25.56
C ALA A 361 23.42 6.14 24.80
N THR A 362 23.71 4.85 24.60
CA THR A 362 24.66 4.44 23.57
C THR A 362 23.96 4.60 22.22
N PRO A 363 24.40 5.52 21.34
CA PRO A 363 23.67 5.84 20.12
C PRO A 363 23.94 4.78 19.05
N THR A 364 23.43 3.56 19.23
CA THR A 364 23.66 2.45 18.29
C THR A 364 22.89 2.65 17.00
N ASN A 365 21.55 2.78 17.07
CA ASN A 365 20.71 2.98 15.90
C ASN A 365 20.39 4.46 15.67
N SER A 366 20.32 5.29 16.71
CA SER A 366 20.08 6.74 16.55
C SER A 366 21.18 7.42 15.74
N ALA A 367 22.44 6.98 15.85
CA ALA A 367 23.54 7.46 15.00
C ALA A 367 23.41 7.06 13.53
N LYS A 368 22.58 6.07 13.20
CA LYS A 368 22.41 5.61 11.80
C LYS A 368 21.37 6.42 11.03
N ILE A 369 20.64 7.29 11.72
CA ILE A 369 19.63 8.17 11.13
C ILE A 369 20.34 9.30 10.37
N SER A 370 20.01 9.45 9.08
CA SER A 370 20.54 10.53 8.22
C SER A 370 19.57 11.71 8.07
N LYS A 371 18.27 11.47 8.27
CA LYS A 371 17.24 12.50 8.25
C LYS A 371 16.24 12.23 9.36
N LEU A 372 15.92 13.26 10.12
CA LEU A 372 14.96 13.20 11.20
C LEU A 372 13.80 14.16 10.89
N HIS A 373 12.62 13.59 10.65
CA HIS A 373 11.36 14.30 10.47
C HIS A 373 10.59 14.24 11.79
N LEU A 374 10.47 15.40 12.44
CA LEU A 374 9.80 15.52 13.73
C LEU A 374 8.38 16.03 13.55
N CYS A 375 7.39 15.21 13.90
CA CYS A 375 5.99 15.62 13.97
C CYS A 375 5.69 16.27 15.33
N GLY A 376 4.72 17.19 15.35
CA GLY A 376 4.25 17.85 16.58
C GLY A 376 4.87 19.23 16.84
N GLN A 377 4.37 19.91 17.88
CA GLN A 377 4.84 21.23 18.30
C GLN A 377 5.79 21.08 19.49
N GLY A 378 7.02 21.53 19.37
CA GLY A 378 7.96 21.48 20.48
C GLY A 378 9.11 22.47 20.34
N LYS A 379 9.60 22.96 21.48
CA LYS A 379 10.86 23.74 21.50
C LYS A 379 12.02 22.78 21.27
N ARG A 380 12.84 23.09 20.26
CA ARG A 380 14.05 22.35 19.94
C ARG A 380 14.98 22.31 21.15
N SER A 381 15.38 21.11 21.55
CA SER A 381 16.50 20.91 22.48
C SER A 381 17.81 20.99 21.71
N ASN A 382 18.83 21.67 22.27
CA ASN A 382 20.17 21.69 21.70
C ASN A 382 20.82 20.30 21.75
N SER A 383 20.45 19.45 22.71
CA SER A 383 20.99 18.11 22.89
C SER A 383 20.47 17.09 21.87
N LEU A 384 19.53 17.47 21.00
CA LEU A 384 19.02 16.60 19.95
C LEU A 384 20.13 16.16 18.97
N GLU A 385 21.09 17.04 18.71
CA GLU A 385 22.23 16.76 17.83
C GLU A 385 23.18 15.70 18.41
N GLU A 386 23.25 15.56 19.74
CA GLU A 386 24.08 14.54 20.39
C GLU A 386 23.51 13.13 20.17
N TYR A 387 22.18 13.01 20.14
CA TYR A 387 21.49 11.74 19.90
C TYR A 387 21.48 11.33 18.43
N PHE A 388 21.47 12.32 17.52
CA PHE A 388 21.36 12.14 16.07
C PHE A 388 22.48 12.90 15.33
N PRO A 389 23.76 12.57 15.58
CA PRO A 389 24.90 13.39 15.17
C PRO A 389 25.07 13.57 13.66
N TYR A 390 24.51 12.66 12.85
CA TYR A 390 24.60 12.70 11.39
C TYR A 390 23.28 13.05 10.70
N SER A 391 22.24 13.38 11.47
CA SER A 391 20.91 13.64 10.93
C SER A 391 20.73 15.07 10.45
N LYS A 392 20.13 15.23 9.27
CA LYS A 392 19.47 16.47 8.86
C LYS A 392 18.09 16.52 9.52
N ILE A 393 17.91 17.45 10.45
CA ILE A 393 16.65 17.61 11.19
C ILE A 393 15.72 18.53 10.40
N SER A 394 14.48 18.12 10.22
CA SER A 394 13.43 18.92 9.59
C SER A 394 12.11 18.77 10.33
N TYR A 395 11.32 19.84 10.28
CA TYR A 395 9.97 19.89 10.81
C TYR A 395 9.03 20.08 9.61
N PRO A 396 7.92 19.33 9.51
CA PRO A 396 6.93 19.62 8.49
C PRO A 396 6.43 21.05 8.70
N LEU A 397 6.45 21.83 7.62
CA LEU A 397 5.79 23.13 7.58
C LEU A 397 4.29 22.84 7.61
N TYR A 398 3.64 23.08 8.76
CA TYR A 398 2.19 23.05 8.88
C TYR A 398 1.56 24.23 8.15
#